data_AF-A0A658NL14-F1
#
_entry.id   AF-A0A658NL14-F1
#
_cell.length_a   1.000
_cell.length_b   1.000
_cell.length_c   1.000
_cell.angle_alpha   90.00
_cell.angle_beta   90.00
_cell.angle_gamma   90.00
#
_symmetry.space_group_name_H-M   'P 1'
#
loop_
_entity.id
_entity.type
_entity.pdbx_description
1 polymer ?
#
loop_
_entity_poly.entity_id
_entity_poly.type
_entity_poly.pdbx_seq_one_letter_code
_entity_poly.pdbx_strand_id
1 'polypeptide(L)'
;YSDNNIPADLYYSGMDGTYDADGDHLYAEEGDSTDLLPELSVARFTVNTLAELQNMIHKTISYQSNPVPGEVTRVLLAGEHLWS
;
A
#
# COMPACT_ATOMS: atom_id res chain seq x y z
N TYR A 1 -17.45 -14.72 -3.02
CA TYR A 1 -17.02 -14.59 -1.62
C TYR A 1 -16.78 -13.10 -1.41
N SER A 2 -17.47 -12.47 -0.48
CA SER A 2 -17.29 -11.06 -0.11
C SER A 2 -16.76 -11.00 1.31
N ASP A 3 -15.86 -10.05 1.57
CA ASP A 3 -15.25 -9.79 2.87
C ASP A 3 -15.18 -8.28 3.05
N ASN A 4 -15.74 -7.78 4.15
CA ASN A 4 -15.83 -6.35 4.46
C ASN A 4 -14.73 -5.88 5.43
N ASN A 5 -13.87 -6.79 5.93
CA ASN A 5 -12.84 -6.47 6.92
C ASN A 5 -11.43 -6.66 6.35
N ILE A 6 -11.20 -6.09 5.18
CA ILE A 6 -9.90 -6.13 4.52
C ILE A 6 -9.09 -4.90 4.96
N PRO A 7 -7.94 -5.07 5.64
CA PRO A 7 -7.13 -3.93 6.04
C PRO A 7 -6.58 -3.21 4.80
N ALA A 8 -6.72 -1.89 4.78
CA ALA A 8 -6.26 -1.05 3.67
C ALA A 8 -5.63 0.25 4.17
N ASP A 9 -4.56 0.67 3.50
CA ASP A 9 -3.97 2.01 3.67
C ASP A 9 -4.63 3.07 2.75
N LEU A 10 -5.47 2.63 1.81
CA LEU A 10 -6.10 3.48 0.79
C LEU A 10 -6.96 4.59 1.39
N TYR A 11 -7.65 4.31 2.50
CA TYR A 11 -8.43 5.29 3.25
C TYR A 11 -7.61 6.51 3.70
N TYR A 12 -6.32 6.33 3.98
CA TYR A 12 -5.45 7.44 4.37
C TYR A 12 -4.94 8.27 3.19
N SER A 13 -5.11 7.77 1.95
CA SER A 13 -4.65 8.43 0.73
C SER A 13 -5.74 9.21 -0.01
N GLY A 14 -7.01 8.86 0.20
CA GLY A 14 -8.15 9.59 -0.36
C GLY A 14 -8.53 10.78 0.51
N MET A 15 -8.84 11.91 -0.11
CA MET A 15 -9.26 13.14 0.58
C MET A 15 -10.73 13.50 0.33
N ASP A 16 -11.40 12.78 -0.56
CA ASP A 16 -12.83 12.90 -0.83
C ASP A 16 -13.61 11.71 -0.24
N GLY A 17 -14.95 11.79 -0.24
CA GLY A 17 -15.81 10.74 0.31
C GLY A 17 -16.06 10.86 1.83
N THR A 18 -17.18 10.31 2.28
CA THR A 18 -17.58 10.32 3.70
C THR A 18 -17.01 9.14 4.47
N TYR A 19 -16.87 7.99 3.78
CA TYR A 19 -16.38 6.72 4.31
C TYR A 19 -17.14 6.16 5.52
N ASP A 20 -18.21 6.81 5.95
CA ASP A 20 -19.17 6.39 7.00
C ASP A 20 -20.48 7.13 6.66
N ALA A 21 -21.03 6.84 5.48
CA ALA A 21 -22.16 7.60 4.92
C ALA A 21 -23.48 7.24 5.61
N ASP A 22 -23.59 6.01 6.14
CA ASP A 22 -24.75 5.51 6.86
C ASP A 22 -24.67 5.70 8.39
N GLY A 23 -23.48 6.07 8.91
CA GLY A 23 -23.27 6.53 10.29
C GLY A 23 -23.15 5.41 11.32
N ASP A 24 -22.86 4.19 10.90
CA ASP A 24 -22.72 3.04 11.79
C ASP A 24 -21.29 2.86 12.37
N HIS A 25 -20.35 3.73 11.96
CA HIS A 25 -18.94 3.75 12.35
C HIS A 25 -18.13 2.53 11.88
N LEU A 26 -18.64 1.80 10.89
CA LEU A 26 -17.86 0.88 10.08
C LEU A 26 -17.43 1.63 8.83
N TYR A 27 -16.13 1.84 8.70
CA TYR A 27 -15.63 2.71 7.66
C TYR A 27 -15.35 1.96 6.37
N ALA A 28 -15.63 2.63 5.27
CA ALA A 28 -15.28 2.22 3.92
C ALA A 28 -15.98 0.93 3.43
N GLU A 29 -17.22 0.71 3.86
CA GLU A 29 -18.06 -0.38 3.38
C GLU A 29 -18.75 -0.04 2.04
N GLU A 30 -19.30 -1.07 1.39
CA GLU A 30 -20.16 -0.88 0.22
C GLU A 30 -21.40 -0.06 0.62
N GLY A 31 -21.45 1.20 0.20
CA GLY A 31 -22.52 2.13 0.56
C GLY A 31 -22.01 3.46 1.13
N ASP A 32 -20.76 3.49 1.60
CA ASP A 32 -20.19 4.64 2.33
C ASP A 32 -19.66 5.79 1.47
N SER A 33 -19.97 5.79 0.18
CA SER A 33 -19.40 6.75 -0.78
C SER A 33 -17.87 6.81 -0.66
N THR A 34 -17.23 5.63 -0.65
CA THR A 34 -15.79 5.47 -0.49
C THR A 34 -15.04 6.03 -1.68
N ASP A 35 -14.04 6.87 -1.43
CA ASP A 35 -13.10 7.24 -2.48
C ASP A 35 -11.99 6.19 -2.62
N LEU A 36 -11.83 5.70 -3.84
CA LEU A 36 -10.83 4.71 -4.23
C LEU A 36 -9.70 5.33 -5.05
N LEU A 37 -9.76 6.65 -5.31
CA LEU A 37 -8.71 7.40 -5.98
C LEU A 37 -7.84 8.08 -4.92
N PRO A 38 -6.53 7.82 -4.88
CA PRO A 38 -5.65 8.47 -3.92
C PRO A 38 -5.19 9.84 -4.41
N GLU A 39 -5.39 10.90 -3.62
CA GLU A 39 -4.78 12.22 -3.80
C GLU A 39 -3.36 12.29 -3.19
N LEU A 40 -3.09 11.48 -2.17
CA LEU A 40 -1.81 11.42 -1.47
C LEU A 40 -1.12 10.07 -1.67
N SER A 41 0.18 10.10 -1.96
CA SER A 41 1.00 8.88 -1.96
C SER A 41 1.32 8.46 -0.52
N VAL A 42 0.58 7.47 -0.01
CA VAL A 42 0.82 6.87 1.31
C VAL A 42 1.55 5.54 1.16
N ALA A 43 2.55 5.31 2.01
CA ALA A 43 3.29 4.05 2.07
C ALA A 43 3.66 3.70 3.52
N ARG A 44 3.88 2.41 3.77
CA ARG A 44 4.16 1.88 5.11
C ARG A 44 5.43 1.03 5.10
N PHE A 45 6.34 1.29 6.05
CA PHE A 45 7.35 0.30 6.44
C PHE A 45 6.75 -0.63 7.50
N THR A 46 6.42 -1.86 7.08
CA THR A 46 5.87 -2.89 7.97
C THR A 46 6.99 -3.59 8.74
N VAL A 47 7.28 -3.10 9.94
CA VAL A 47 8.38 -3.58 10.79
C VAL A 47 7.91 -3.74 12.23
N ASN A 48 8.45 -4.73 12.93
CA ASN A 48 8.14 -5.05 14.33
C ASN A 48 9.27 -4.65 15.28
N THR A 49 10.47 -4.42 14.77
CA THR A 49 11.65 -4.05 15.57
C THR A 49 12.37 -2.83 15.03
N LEU A 50 13.12 -2.16 15.90
CA LEU A 50 13.98 -1.04 15.51
C LEU A 50 15.05 -1.47 14.49
N ALA A 51 15.58 -2.68 14.63
CA ALA A 51 16.57 -3.20 13.69
C ALA A 51 15.97 -3.37 12.28
N GLU A 52 14.74 -3.87 12.17
CA GLU A 52 14.05 -3.97 10.88
C GLU A 52 13.77 -2.59 10.26
N LEU A 53 13.36 -1.61 11.07
CA LEU A 53 13.18 -0.23 10.62
C LEU A 53 14.50 0.35 10.07
N GLN A 54 15.58 0.19 10.81
CA GLN A 54 16.92 0.64 10.40
C GLN A 54 17.34 -0.01 9.07
N ASN A 55 17.05 -1.30 8.88
CA ASN A 55 17.34 -1.99 7.63
C ASN A 55 16.53 -1.43 6.45
N MET A 56 15.24 -1.13 6.65
CA MET A 56 14.39 -0.54 5.60
C MET A 56 14.85 0.87 5.19
N ILE A 57 15.17 1.71 6.17
CA ILE A 57 15.70 3.06 5.94
C ILE A 57 17.05 2.98 5.22
N HIS A 58 17.96 2.13 5.70
CA HIS A 58 19.29 1.97 5.11
C HIS A 58 19.20 1.56 3.64
N LYS A 59 18.38 0.55 3.30
CA LYS A 59 18.19 0.12 1.91
C LYS A 59 17.64 1.24 1.03
N THR A 60 16.64 1.97 1.53
CA THR A 60 16.00 3.08 0.78
C THR A 60 17.02 4.18 0.45
N ILE A 61 17.77 4.64 1.44
CA ILE A 61 18.79 5.68 1.25
C ILE A 61 19.93 5.17 0.36
N SER A 62 20.42 3.95 0.58
CA SER A 62 21.49 3.36 -0.22
C SER A 62 21.10 3.25 -1.70
N TYR A 63 19.87 2.83 -2.00
CA TYR A 63 19.38 2.75 -3.37
C TYR A 63 19.28 4.12 -4.05
N GLN A 64 18.88 5.16 -3.31
CA GLN A 64 18.76 6.53 -3.83
C GLN A 64 20.12 7.22 -4.00
N SER A 65 21.02 7.07 -3.03
CA SER A 65 22.28 7.83 -2.99
C SER A 65 23.46 7.10 -3.62
N ASN A 66 23.48 5.76 -3.59
CA ASN A 66 24.59 4.94 -4.09
C ASN A 66 24.07 3.68 -4.81
N PRO A 67 23.32 3.83 -5.92
CA PRO A 67 22.78 2.69 -6.65
C PRO A 67 23.92 1.84 -7.24
N VAL A 68 23.71 0.51 -7.31
CA VAL A 68 24.63 -0.41 -8.01
C VAL A 68 24.18 -0.51 -9.46
N PRO A 69 24.88 0.12 -10.44
CA PRO A 69 24.34 0.26 -11.80
C PRO A 69 24.11 -1.07 -12.53
N GLY A 70 24.88 -2.11 -12.19
CA GLY A 70 24.72 -3.45 -12.77
C GLY A 70 23.48 -4.21 -12.27
N GLU A 71 22.84 -3.77 -11.19
CA GLU A 71 21.67 -4.43 -10.61
C GLU A 71 20.35 -3.84 -11.10
N VAL A 72 20.34 -2.58 -11.54
CA VAL A 72 19.12 -1.91 -12.03
C VAL A 72 18.76 -2.28 -13.48
N THR A 73 19.56 -3.09 -14.17
CA THR A 73 19.37 -3.46 -15.58
C THR A 73 18.72 -4.83 -15.78
N ARG A 74 18.52 -5.61 -14.70
CA ARG A 74 17.94 -6.96 -14.75
C ARG A 74 16.62 -7.00 -14.02
N VAL A 75 15.55 -7.34 -14.74
CA VAL A 75 14.19 -7.44 -14.20
C VAL A 75 13.74 -8.90 -14.23
N LEU A 76 13.12 -9.37 -13.14
CA LEU A 76 12.40 -10.64 -13.09
C LEU A 76 10.92 -10.37 -13.36
N LEU A 77 10.37 -10.97 -14.42
CA LEU A 77 8.94 -10.97 -14.70
C LEU A 77 8.40 -12.38 -14.42
N ALA A 78 7.39 -12.48 -13.56
CA ALA A 78 6.71 -13.73 -13.23
C ALA A 78 5.23 -13.60 -13.58
N GLY A 79 4.62 -14.69 -14.07
CA GLY A 79 3.20 -14.75 -14.43
C GLY A 79 2.59 -16.07 -13.98
N GLU A 80 1.30 -16.02 -13.65
CA GLU A 80 0.51 -17.19 -13.24
C GLU A 80 -0.40 -17.67 -14.38
N HIS A 81 -0.65 -18.98 -14.42
CA HIS A 81 -1.61 -19.57 -15.36
C HIS A 81 -3.00 -19.58 -14.74
N LEU A 82 -3.83 -18.61 -15.15
CA LEU A 82 -5.15 -18.38 -14.55
C LEU A 82 -6.23 -19.34 -15.05
N TRP A 83 -6.19 -19.76 -16.32
CA TRP A 83 -7.24 -20.55 -16.94
C TRP A 83 -6.81 -21.13 -18.30
N SER A 84 -7.34 -22.30 -18.67
CA SER A 84 -7.18 -22.97 -19.98
C SER A 84 -8.50 -23.56 -20.47
#